data_AF-U4U5H9-F1
#
_entry.id   AF-U4U5H9-F1
#
_cell.length_a   1.000
_cell.length_b   1.000
_cell.length_c   1.000
_cell.angle_alpha   90.00
_cell.angle_beta   90.00
_cell.angle_gamma   90.00
#
_symmetry.space_group_name_H-M   'P 1'
#
loop_
_entity.id
_entity.type
_entity.pdbx_description
1 polymer ?
#
loop_
_entity_poly.entity_id
_entity_poly.type
_entity_poly.pdbx_seq_one_letter_code
_entity_poly.pdbx_strand_id
1 'polypeptide(L)'
;MKRFIDICKGSTDHQVFMVMKDPSLKHSNAKGEHLIDKLQDFAFDPVFWSYASDVNVVNVVEEIIGPNITVAHSMFINKPPNAKASSSLHPLHQDIFYFPFRPPNKIVASWTALERVDESNGCLYVISGSHKGPMYEHTYPEGFRKPMYLGVQGFDHLKKTFVIMEKGDTVFFHPHILHGSGPNRTQGFRKAISCHYADSNCEFIDVRGTSQEQLAVELEATAQKLGLTSTNFIDVWKIKSRLVRGKPGSFQQISSRL
;
A
#
# COMPACT_ATOMS: atom_id res chain seq x y z
N MET A 1 4.72 -12.80 11.29
CA MET A 1 3.39 -13.38 11.55
C MET A 1 2.90 -13.15 12.98
N LYS A 2 3.67 -13.53 14.03
CA LYS A 2 3.27 -13.36 15.45
C LYS A 2 2.72 -11.97 15.79
N ARG A 3 3.42 -10.90 15.41
CA ARG A 3 2.99 -9.51 15.64
C ARG A 3 1.58 -9.23 15.11
N PHE A 4 1.26 -9.64 13.89
CA PHE A 4 -0.09 -9.48 13.31
C PHE A 4 -1.17 -10.22 14.11
N ILE A 5 -0.86 -11.43 14.60
CA ILE A 5 -1.80 -12.21 15.42
C ILE A 5 -2.02 -11.54 16.79
N ASP A 6 -0.98 -11.01 17.42
CA ASP A 6 -1.09 -10.29 18.68
C ASP A 6 -1.95 -9.01 18.51
N ILE A 7 -1.82 -8.36 17.35
CA ILE A 7 -2.66 -7.23 16.94
C ILE A 7 -4.13 -7.64 16.83
N CYS A 8 -4.40 -8.75 16.16
CA CYS A 8 -5.75 -9.31 16.03
C CYS A 8 -6.38 -9.67 17.38
N LYS A 9 -5.57 -10.02 18.38
CA LYS A 9 -6.04 -10.33 19.74
C LYS A 9 -6.27 -9.09 20.61
N GLY A 10 -5.90 -7.90 20.13
CA GLY A 10 -5.97 -6.66 20.91
C GLY A 10 -4.98 -6.61 22.08
N SER A 11 -3.94 -7.45 22.04
CA SER A 11 -2.99 -7.62 23.16
C SER A 11 -1.84 -6.63 23.13
N THR A 12 -1.84 -5.67 22.20
CA THR A 12 -0.74 -4.72 22.04
C THR A 12 -1.26 -3.36 21.63
N ASP A 13 -0.53 -2.31 22.00
CA ASP A 13 -0.77 -0.96 21.53
C ASP A 13 -0.44 -0.83 20.02
N HIS A 14 -1.29 -0.13 19.29
CA HIS A 14 -1.20 0.09 17.83
C HIS A 14 -1.02 1.58 17.49
N GLN A 15 -0.61 2.42 18.44
CA GLN A 15 -0.47 3.88 18.27
C GLN A 15 0.40 4.33 17.08
N VAL A 16 1.12 3.43 16.41
CA VAL A 16 2.07 3.74 15.34
C VAL A 16 1.65 3.26 13.95
N PHE A 17 0.43 2.74 13.75
CA PHE A 17 -0.11 2.36 12.43
C PHE A 17 -1.63 2.27 12.39
N MET A 18 -2.21 2.27 11.19
CA MET A 18 -3.65 2.13 10.99
C MET A 18 -4.08 0.67 10.86
N VAL A 19 -5.11 0.28 11.62
CA VAL A 19 -5.78 -1.03 11.49
C VAL A 19 -7.02 -0.89 10.60
N MET A 20 -6.97 -1.46 9.40
CA MET A 20 -8.07 -1.43 8.45
C MET A 20 -8.97 -2.64 8.64
N LYS A 21 -10.24 -2.37 8.98
CA LYS A 21 -11.27 -3.40 9.14
C LYS A 21 -12.15 -3.47 7.89
N ASP A 22 -12.69 -4.65 7.57
CA ASP A 22 -13.66 -4.78 6.48
C ASP A 22 -14.97 -4.04 6.86
N PRO A 23 -15.35 -2.96 6.13
CA PRO A 23 -16.57 -2.22 6.42
C PRO A 23 -17.83 -3.08 6.27
N SER A 24 -17.82 -4.10 5.40
CA SER A 24 -18.96 -5.01 5.20
C SER A 24 -19.23 -5.88 6.42
N LEU A 25 -18.26 -6.03 7.32
CA LEU A 25 -18.35 -6.83 8.53
C LEU A 25 -18.73 -6.03 9.78
N LYS A 26 -19.04 -4.73 9.64
CA LYS A 26 -19.37 -3.82 10.75
C LYS A 26 -20.52 -4.32 11.65
N HIS A 27 -21.48 -5.04 11.08
CA HIS A 27 -22.63 -5.61 11.79
C HIS A 27 -22.53 -7.12 12.03
N SER A 28 -21.35 -7.71 11.79
CA SER A 28 -21.09 -9.13 12.03
C SER A 28 -20.45 -9.38 13.39
N ASN A 29 -20.41 -10.64 13.82
CA ASN A 29 -19.65 -11.07 15.00
C ASN A 29 -18.16 -11.36 14.68
N ALA A 30 -17.65 -10.93 13.51
CA ALA A 30 -16.27 -11.17 13.11
C ALA A 30 -15.28 -10.47 14.05
N LYS A 31 -14.21 -11.18 14.41
CA LYS A 31 -13.15 -10.70 15.31
C LYS A 31 -11.78 -11.14 14.80
N GLY A 32 -10.74 -10.48 15.28
CA GLY A 32 -9.35 -10.80 14.96
C GLY A 32 -9.08 -10.77 13.46
N GLU A 33 -8.47 -11.83 12.93
CA GLU A 33 -8.09 -11.94 11.52
C GLU A 33 -9.29 -11.84 10.58
N HIS A 34 -10.48 -12.27 11.00
CA HIS A 34 -11.71 -12.18 10.21
C HIS A 34 -12.27 -10.77 10.12
N LEU A 35 -11.78 -9.84 10.92
CA LEU A 35 -12.21 -8.44 10.89
C LEU A 35 -11.16 -7.52 10.23
N ILE A 36 -9.88 -7.88 10.32
CA ILE A 36 -8.75 -7.02 9.91
C ILE A 36 -8.23 -7.48 8.55
N ASP A 37 -8.47 -6.67 7.52
CA ASP A 37 -8.01 -6.96 6.16
C ASP A 37 -6.60 -6.44 5.90
N LYS A 38 -6.19 -5.37 6.59
CA LYS A 38 -4.92 -4.68 6.31
C LYS A 38 -4.42 -3.90 7.52
N LEU A 39 -3.11 -3.82 7.67
CA LEU A 39 -2.43 -2.78 8.47
C LEU A 39 -1.73 -1.81 7.52
N GLN A 40 -1.73 -0.51 7.81
CA GLN A 40 -1.06 0.51 6.99
C GLN A 40 -0.20 1.43 7.83
N ASP A 41 0.86 1.97 7.21
CA ASP A 41 1.78 2.95 7.83
C ASP A 41 2.53 2.37 9.04
N PHE A 42 2.98 1.12 8.94
CA PHE A 42 3.68 0.40 10.00
C PHE A 42 5.17 0.73 10.16
N ALA A 43 5.70 1.72 9.45
CA ALA A 43 7.14 1.98 9.39
C ALA A 43 7.77 2.28 10.77
N PHE A 44 6.97 2.67 11.75
CA PHE A 44 7.40 2.91 13.13
C PHE A 44 7.12 1.75 14.10
N ASP A 45 6.48 0.67 13.66
CA ASP A 45 6.39 -0.56 14.44
C ASP A 45 7.74 -1.31 14.39
N PRO A 46 8.37 -1.64 15.53
CA PRO A 46 9.69 -2.27 15.55
C PRO A 46 9.76 -3.61 14.82
N VAL A 47 8.68 -4.41 14.84
CA VAL A 47 8.66 -5.74 14.22
C VAL A 47 8.43 -5.63 12.72
N PHE A 48 7.54 -4.75 12.26
CA PHE A 48 7.36 -4.56 10.82
C PHE A 48 8.49 -3.74 10.19
N TRP A 49 9.16 -2.89 10.97
CA TRP A 49 10.34 -2.17 10.51
C TRP A 49 11.49 -3.09 10.12
N SER A 50 11.66 -4.24 10.78
CA SER A 50 12.72 -5.18 10.40
C SER A 50 12.54 -5.74 8.98
N TYR A 51 11.29 -5.85 8.50
CA TYR A 51 11.01 -6.15 7.10
C TYR A 51 11.31 -4.94 6.19
N ALA A 52 10.78 -3.77 6.55
CA ALA A 52 10.95 -2.55 5.75
C ALA A 52 12.40 -2.08 5.63
N SER A 53 13.28 -2.57 6.52
CA SER A 53 14.72 -2.29 6.56
C SER A 53 15.60 -3.52 6.32
N ASP A 54 15.01 -4.63 5.84
CA ASP A 54 15.78 -5.83 5.52
C ASP A 54 16.85 -5.51 4.46
N VAL A 55 18.10 -5.85 4.77
CA VAL A 55 19.25 -5.48 3.93
C VAL A 55 19.15 -6.06 2.52
N ASN A 56 18.58 -7.25 2.35
CA ASN A 56 18.46 -7.88 1.03
C ASN A 56 17.44 -7.14 0.17
N VAL A 57 16.32 -6.71 0.77
CA VAL A 57 15.30 -5.92 0.09
C VAL A 57 15.85 -4.53 -0.24
N VAL A 58 16.47 -3.85 0.73
CA VAL A 58 16.97 -2.48 0.56
C VAL A 58 18.12 -2.43 -0.45
N ASN A 59 18.94 -3.47 -0.58
CA ASN A 59 19.99 -3.54 -1.61
C ASN A 59 19.39 -3.54 -3.03
N VAL A 60 18.35 -4.33 -3.28
CA VAL A 60 17.65 -4.32 -4.58
C VAL A 60 16.97 -2.97 -4.83
N VAL A 61 16.38 -2.37 -3.79
CA VAL A 61 15.78 -1.02 -3.89
C VAL A 61 16.84 0.01 -4.27
N GLU A 62 18.02 -0.02 -3.66
CA GLU A 62 19.13 0.90 -3.96
C GLU A 62 19.55 0.84 -5.43
N GLU A 63 19.62 -0.36 -6.01
CA GLU A 63 19.94 -0.54 -7.43
C GLU A 63 18.88 0.09 -8.35
N ILE A 64 17.62 0.16 -7.91
CA ILE A 64 16.51 0.69 -8.72
C ILE A 64 16.38 2.21 -8.58
N ILE A 65 16.37 2.74 -7.35
CA ILE A 65 16.04 4.15 -7.10
C ILE A 65 17.23 5.00 -6.65
N GLY A 66 18.33 4.39 -6.20
CA GLY A 66 19.51 5.07 -5.69
C GLY A 66 19.67 4.98 -4.15
N PRO A 67 20.72 5.62 -3.61
CA PRO A 67 21.22 5.34 -2.25
C PRO A 67 20.44 6.01 -1.11
N ASN A 68 19.62 7.02 -1.42
CA ASN A 68 18.85 7.77 -0.42
C ASN A 68 17.43 7.20 -0.40
N ILE A 69 17.14 6.31 0.53
CA ILE A 69 15.93 5.49 0.49
C ILE A 69 15.04 5.85 1.67
N THR A 70 13.80 6.22 1.36
CA THR A 70 12.72 6.43 2.33
C THR A 70 11.61 5.40 2.09
N VAL A 71 11.10 4.79 3.17
CA VAL A 71 9.83 4.06 3.14
C VAL A 71 8.71 5.08 3.18
N ALA A 72 8.02 5.28 2.05
CA ALA A 72 6.94 6.27 1.92
C ALA A 72 5.57 5.70 2.30
N HIS A 73 5.35 4.41 2.00
CA HIS A 73 4.14 3.69 2.39
C HIS A 73 4.46 2.25 2.77
N SER A 74 3.66 1.67 3.66
CA SER A 74 3.84 0.30 4.12
C SER A 74 2.50 -0.36 4.42
N MET A 75 2.34 -1.63 4.05
CA MET A 75 1.10 -2.37 4.22
C MET A 75 1.34 -3.83 4.60
N PHE A 76 0.59 -4.32 5.58
CA PHE A 76 0.42 -5.76 5.82
C PHE A 76 -0.95 -6.13 5.29
N ILE A 77 -1.03 -7.07 4.35
CA ILE A 77 -2.26 -7.42 3.64
C ILE A 77 -2.71 -8.80 4.12
N ASN A 78 -3.91 -8.87 4.71
CA ASN A 78 -4.56 -10.09 5.19
C ASN A 78 -5.83 -10.34 4.37
N LYS A 79 -5.70 -11.05 3.25
CA LYS A 79 -6.79 -11.24 2.30
C LYS A 79 -7.74 -12.35 2.78
N PRO A 80 -9.05 -12.07 2.99
CA PRO A 80 -9.97 -13.02 3.61
C PRO A 80 -10.27 -14.24 2.72
N PRO A 81 -10.64 -15.39 3.32
CA PRO A 81 -11.04 -16.59 2.59
C PRO A 81 -12.40 -16.44 1.91
N ASN A 82 -12.70 -17.32 0.95
CA ASN A 82 -13.99 -17.42 0.25
C ASN A 82 -14.57 -16.07 -0.16
N ALA A 83 -13.72 -15.15 -0.61
CA ALA A 83 -14.13 -13.77 -0.76
C ALA A 83 -15.05 -13.63 -1.97
N LYS A 84 -16.35 -13.85 -1.72
CA LYS A 84 -17.48 -13.49 -2.59
C LYS A 84 -17.67 -11.96 -2.64
N ALA A 85 -17.02 -11.25 -1.73
CA ALA A 85 -17.19 -9.83 -1.50
C ALA A 85 -16.23 -8.99 -2.35
N SER A 86 -16.82 -7.96 -2.97
CA SER A 86 -16.17 -6.78 -3.55
C SER A 86 -15.12 -6.13 -2.63
N SER A 87 -15.15 -6.40 -1.31
CA SER A 87 -14.18 -5.90 -0.33
C SER A 87 -12.75 -6.45 -0.50
N SER A 88 -12.59 -7.60 -1.17
CA SER A 88 -11.30 -8.32 -1.32
C SER A 88 -10.62 -8.14 -2.67
N LEU A 89 -11.31 -7.54 -3.63
CA LEU A 89 -10.76 -7.23 -4.94
C LEU A 89 -10.01 -5.91 -4.82
N HIS A 90 -8.69 -5.96 -4.96
CA HIS A 90 -7.95 -4.77 -5.34
C HIS A 90 -8.18 -4.56 -6.84
N PRO A 91 -8.94 -3.52 -7.24
CA PRO A 91 -9.18 -3.27 -8.65
C PRO A 91 -7.86 -3.07 -9.37
N LEU A 92 -7.86 -3.21 -10.68
CA LEU A 92 -6.71 -2.86 -11.51
C LEU A 92 -6.38 -1.39 -11.26
N HIS A 93 -5.16 -1.08 -10.83
CA HIS A 93 -4.76 0.29 -10.47
C HIS A 93 -3.26 0.51 -10.70
N GLN A 94 -2.84 1.77 -10.55
CA GLN A 94 -1.45 2.21 -10.50
C GLN A 94 -1.21 2.88 -9.15
N ASP A 95 -0.18 2.46 -8.44
CA ASP A 95 0.15 3.04 -7.13
C ASP A 95 0.49 4.53 -7.21
N ILE A 96 1.03 5.00 -8.34
CA ILE A 96 1.39 6.41 -8.54
C ILE A 96 0.18 7.35 -8.34
N PHE A 97 -1.03 6.86 -8.60
CA PHE A 97 -2.26 7.62 -8.38
C PHE A 97 -2.41 8.02 -6.92
N TYR A 98 -1.92 7.21 -5.99
CA TYR A 98 -1.99 7.48 -4.56
C TYR A 98 -0.84 8.33 -4.02
N PHE A 99 0.22 8.50 -4.80
CA PHE A 99 1.46 9.13 -4.33
C PHE A 99 1.56 10.59 -4.83
N PRO A 100 1.74 11.57 -3.92
CA PRO A 100 1.96 12.97 -4.30
C PRO A 100 3.44 13.32 -4.47
N PHE A 101 4.29 12.37 -4.85
CA PHE A 101 5.73 12.61 -5.02
C PHE A 101 6.25 12.05 -6.34
N ARG A 102 7.28 12.68 -6.88
CA ARG A 102 7.83 12.47 -8.23
C ARG A 102 9.38 12.57 -8.21
N PRO A 103 10.09 12.02 -9.20
CA PRO A 103 9.59 11.32 -10.39
C PRO A 103 9.23 9.84 -10.13
N PRO A 104 8.34 9.22 -10.93
CA PRO A 104 7.91 7.82 -10.73
C PRO A 104 9.05 6.80 -10.80
N ASN A 105 10.05 7.05 -11.65
CA ASN A 105 11.24 6.21 -11.80
C ASN A 105 12.13 6.17 -10.53
N LYS A 106 11.85 7.00 -9.54
CA LYS A 106 12.52 7.04 -8.24
C LYS A 106 11.66 6.45 -7.14
N ILE A 107 10.68 5.62 -7.51
CA ILE A 107 9.74 4.95 -6.60
C ILE A 107 9.67 3.48 -6.99
N VAL A 108 9.67 2.58 -6.01
CA VAL A 108 9.54 1.15 -6.24
C VAL A 108 8.72 0.51 -5.12
N ALA A 109 7.78 -0.35 -5.48
CA ALA A 109 7.09 -1.23 -4.56
C ALA A 109 7.92 -2.50 -4.36
N SER A 110 8.00 -2.97 -3.12
CA SER A 110 8.35 -4.36 -2.78
C SER A 110 7.10 -5.04 -2.26
N TRP A 111 6.85 -6.27 -2.69
CA TRP A 111 5.77 -7.09 -2.19
C TRP A 111 6.29 -8.50 -1.94
N THR A 112 6.22 -8.95 -0.69
CA THR A 112 6.77 -10.24 -0.25
C THR A 112 5.65 -11.17 0.20
N ALA A 113 5.66 -12.38 -0.35
CA ALA A 113 4.72 -13.44 0.01
C ALA A 113 5.09 -14.03 1.39
N LEU A 114 4.16 -14.04 2.35
CA LEU A 114 4.40 -14.61 3.68
C LEU A 114 4.02 -16.11 3.78
N GLU A 115 3.48 -16.63 2.70
CA GLU A 115 3.03 -17.99 2.44
C GLU A 115 3.05 -18.19 0.92
N ARG A 116 2.81 -19.41 0.43
CA ARG A 116 2.62 -19.63 -1.01
C ARG A 116 1.42 -18.83 -1.52
N VAL A 117 1.60 -18.12 -2.62
CA VAL A 117 0.53 -17.34 -3.27
C VAL A 117 0.42 -17.73 -4.74
N ASP A 118 -0.80 -18.03 -5.16
CA ASP A 118 -1.12 -18.41 -6.52
C ASP A 118 -2.51 -17.87 -6.89
N GLU A 119 -3.01 -18.25 -8.07
CA GLU A 119 -4.32 -17.79 -8.55
C GLU A 119 -5.48 -18.21 -7.62
N SER A 120 -5.35 -19.32 -6.89
CA SER A 120 -6.41 -19.85 -6.03
C SER A 120 -6.64 -18.99 -4.79
N ASN A 121 -5.57 -18.42 -4.22
CA ASN A 121 -5.62 -17.58 -3.02
C ASN A 121 -5.44 -16.08 -3.30
N GLY A 122 -5.42 -15.69 -4.58
CA GLY A 122 -5.43 -14.29 -5.01
C GLY A 122 -4.05 -13.64 -4.98
N CYS A 123 -3.11 -14.24 -5.72
CA CYS A 123 -1.84 -13.60 -6.09
C CYS A 123 -2.04 -12.28 -6.84
N LEU A 124 -0.96 -11.51 -6.96
CA LEU A 124 -0.92 -10.33 -7.82
C LEU A 124 -1.00 -10.76 -9.29
N TYR A 125 -1.61 -9.92 -10.11
CA TYR A 125 -1.43 -9.97 -11.55
C TYR A 125 -1.02 -8.59 -12.05
N VAL A 126 -0.25 -8.55 -13.14
CA VAL A 126 0.24 -7.33 -13.78
C VAL A 126 -0.09 -7.31 -15.27
N ILE A 127 -0.18 -6.12 -15.84
CA ILE A 127 -0.15 -5.92 -17.29
C ILE A 127 1.29 -5.57 -17.70
N SER A 128 1.99 -6.56 -18.22
CA SER A 128 3.41 -6.44 -18.58
C SER A 128 3.66 -5.26 -19.54
N GLY A 129 4.65 -4.43 -19.21
CA GLY A 129 5.01 -3.25 -20.01
C GLY A 129 4.18 -1.99 -19.76
N SER A 130 3.06 -2.07 -19.03
CA SER A 130 2.17 -0.91 -18.84
C SER A 130 2.80 0.23 -18.03
N HIS A 131 3.89 -0.04 -17.29
CA HIS A 131 4.63 0.96 -16.54
C HIS A 131 5.25 2.06 -17.44
N LYS A 132 5.38 1.81 -18.75
CA LYS A 132 5.83 2.79 -19.74
C LYS A 132 4.73 3.76 -20.18
N GLY A 133 3.47 3.47 -19.81
CA GLY A 133 2.33 4.33 -20.08
C GLY A 133 2.22 5.50 -19.09
N PRO A 134 1.26 6.41 -19.33
CA PRO A 134 0.94 7.48 -18.41
C PRO A 134 0.29 6.96 -17.13
N MET A 135 0.07 7.86 -16.18
CA MET A 135 -0.94 7.63 -15.15
C MET A 135 -2.32 7.75 -15.78
N TYR A 136 -3.13 6.71 -15.67
CA TYR A 136 -4.51 6.68 -16.15
C TYR A 136 -5.48 7.23 -15.10
N GLU A 137 -6.66 7.61 -15.55
CA GLU A 137 -7.74 8.02 -14.66
C GLU A 137 -8.19 6.85 -13.78
N HIS A 138 -8.30 7.11 -12.47
CA HIS A 138 -8.81 6.14 -11.50
C HIS A 138 -10.18 6.61 -11.01
N THR A 139 -11.17 5.73 -11.12
CA THR A 139 -12.55 6.01 -10.69
C THR A 139 -13.06 4.93 -9.76
N TYR A 140 -14.11 5.24 -9.00
CA TYR A 140 -14.80 4.23 -8.22
C TYR A 140 -15.49 3.23 -9.16
N PRO A 141 -15.33 1.91 -8.93
CA PRO A 141 -16.16 0.93 -9.60
C PRO A 141 -17.65 1.19 -9.36
N GLU A 142 -18.49 0.93 -10.36
CA GLU A 142 -19.93 1.14 -10.26
C GLU A 142 -20.52 0.35 -9.08
N GLY A 143 -21.34 1.02 -8.25
CA GLY A 143 -21.97 0.41 -7.08
C GLY A 143 -21.04 0.12 -5.89
N PHE A 144 -19.73 0.43 -5.97
CA PHE A 144 -18.78 0.19 -4.88
C PHE A 144 -18.00 1.45 -4.50
N ARG A 145 -18.32 2.01 -3.33
CA ARG A 145 -17.64 3.19 -2.76
C ARG A 145 -16.91 2.81 -1.47
N LYS A 146 -15.75 2.16 -1.59
CA LYS A 146 -14.80 2.01 -0.48
C LYS A 146 -13.75 3.12 -0.64
N PRO A 147 -13.64 4.09 0.28
CA PRO A 147 -12.67 5.17 0.17
C PRO A 147 -11.27 4.66 -0.17
N MET A 148 -10.55 5.39 -1.02
CA MET A 148 -9.21 5.02 -1.49
C MET A 148 -9.12 3.68 -2.26
N TYR A 149 -10.23 3.08 -2.74
CA TYR A 149 -10.24 1.93 -3.67
C TYR A 149 -10.72 2.36 -5.06
N LEU A 150 -9.92 3.16 -5.75
CA LEU A 150 -10.18 3.56 -7.13
C LEU A 150 -9.42 2.64 -8.08
N GLY A 151 -10.02 2.38 -9.25
CA GLY A 151 -9.45 1.51 -10.27
C GLY A 151 -9.43 2.18 -11.63
N VAL A 152 -8.57 1.67 -12.50
CA VAL A 152 -8.51 2.03 -13.91
C VAL A 152 -9.45 1.09 -14.69
N GLN A 153 -10.24 1.66 -15.59
CA GLN A 153 -11.21 0.93 -16.41
C GLN A 153 -10.75 0.77 -17.86
N GLY A 154 -11.35 -0.16 -18.60
CA GLY A 154 -11.10 -0.33 -20.05
C GLY A 154 -9.92 -1.23 -20.41
N PHE A 155 -9.22 -1.80 -19.42
CA PHE A 155 -8.03 -2.65 -19.64
C PHE A 155 -8.30 -4.16 -19.49
N ASP A 156 -9.55 -4.57 -19.33
CA ASP A 156 -9.92 -5.98 -19.09
C ASP A 156 -9.54 -6.91 -20.25
N HIS A 157 -9.42 -6.36 -21.46
CA HIS A 157 -9.02 -7.07 -22.67
C HIS A 157 -7.51 -7.38 -22.73
N LEU A 158 -6.69 -6.74 -21.88
CA LEU A 158 -5.24 -6.96 -21.88
C LEU A 158 -4.87 -8.25 -21.15
N LYS A 159 -3.82 -8.91 -21.66
CA LYS A 159 -3.29 -10.14 -21.07
C LYS A 159 -2.71 -9.86 -19.67
N LYS A 160 -3.27 -10.55 -18.68
CA LYS A 160 -2.81 -10.55 -17.30
C LYS A 160 -1.66 -11.55 -17.14
N THR A 161 -0.59 -11.14 -16.47
CA THR A 161 0.51 -12.02 -16.04
C THR A 161 0.39 -12.23 -14.54
N PHE A 162 0.08 -13.45 -14.11
CA PHE A 162 -0.05 -13.79 -12.70
C PHE A 162 1.32 -14.01 -12.06
N VAL A 163 1.52 -13.44 -10.89
CA VAL A 163 2.78 -13.48 -10.13
C VAL A 163 2.64 -14.54 -9.04
N ILE A 164 2.88 -15.79 -9.42
CA ILE A 164 2.88 -16.94 -8.51
C ILE A 164 4.20 -16.94 -7.72
N MET A 165 4.12 -17.06 -6.41
CA MET A 165 5.27 -16.89 -5.52
C MET A 165 5.22 -17.89 -4.37
N GLU A 166 6.37 -18.41 -3.98
CA GLU A 166 6.53 -19.18 -2.75
C GLU A 166 6.75 -18.25 -1.55
N LYS A 167 6.67 -18.81 -0.35
CA LYS A 167 6.94 -18.05 0.87
C LYS A 167 8.36 -17.47 0.85
N GLY A 168 8.46 -16.15 1.04
CA GLY A 168 9.72 -15.42 1.09
C GLY A 168 10.15 -14.81 -0.24
N ASP A 169 9.52 -15.20 -1.35
CA ASP A 169 9.73 -14.52 -2.62
C ASP A 169 9.26 -13.07 -2.52
N THR A 170 9.97 -12.19 -3.24
CA THR A 170 9.67 -10.75 -3.32
C THR A 170 9.60 -10.31 -4.77
N VAL A 171 8.51 -9.64 -5.14
CA VAL A 171 8.39 -8.94 -6.42
C VAL A 171 8.60 -7.46 -6.23
N PHE A 172 9.37 -6.85 -7.12
CA PHE A 172 9.60 -5.41 -7.19
C PHE A 172 8.93 -4.84 -8.43
N PHE A 173 8.22 -3.72 -8.30
CA PHE A 173 7.54 -3.12 -9.44
C PHE A 173 7.40 -1.60 -9.38
N HIS A 174 7.37 -1.00 -10.57
CA HIS A 174 7.25 0.43 -10.80
C HIS A 174 5.82 0.93 -10.48
N PRO A 175 5.61 2.13 -9.90
CA PRO A 175 4.29 2.59 -9.47
C PRO A 175 3.29 2.86 -10.62
N HIS A 176 3.76 2.93 -11.88
CA HIS A 176 2.88 2.98 -13.06
C HIS A 176 2.43 1.60 -13.56
N ILE A 177 2.95 0.49 -13.03
CA ILE A 177 2.49 -0.83 -13.49
C ILE A 177 1.00 -0.96 -13.14
N LEU A 178 0.20 -1.36 -14.13
CA LEU A 178 -1.19 -1.73 -13.91
C LEU A 178 -1.17 -3.10 -13.26
N HIS A 179 -1.67 -3.16 -12.03
CA HIS A 179 -1.72 -4.40 -11.27
C HIS A 179 -2.97 -4.49 -10.41
N GLY A 180 -3.29 -5.71 -9.99
CA GLY A 180 -4.40 -5.99 -9.09
C GLY A 180 -4.20 -7.33 -8.41
N SER A 181 -5.18 -7.76 -7.60
CA SER A 181 -5.17 -9.11 -7.03
C SER A 181 -6.51 -9.81 -7.25
N GLY A 182 -6.45 -11.09 -7.63
CA GLY A 182 -7.65 -11.92 -7.85
C GLY A 182 -8.38 -12.25 -6.53
N PRO A 183 -9.59 -12.83 -6.58
CA PRO A 183 -10.30 -13.28 -5.37
C PRO A 183 -9.55 -14.42 -4.67
N ASN A 184 -9.73 -14.55 -3.35
CA ASN A 184 -9.18 -15.67 -2.59
C ASN A 184 -10.29 -16.70 -2.45
N ARG A 185 -10.13 -17.82 -3.15
CA ARG A 185 -11.10 -18.92 -3.23
C ARG A 185 -10.81 -20.05 -2.24
N THR A 186 -9.75 -19.90 -1.44
CA THR A 186 -9.37 -20.87 -0.42
C THR A 186 -10.10 -20.63 0.90
N GLN A 187 -9.96 -21.57 1.84
CA GLN A 187 -10.50 -21.46 3.20
C GLN A 187 -9.58 -20.66 4.14
N GLY A 188 -8.33 -20.40 3.74
CA GLY A 188 -7.35 -19.66 4.53
C GLY A 188 -7.26 -18.19 4.17
N PHE A 189 -6.72 -17.38 5.07
CA PHE A 189 -6.30 -16.02 4.75
C PHE A 189 -5.00 -16.03 3.96
N ARG A 190 -4.88 -15.19 2.92
CA ARG A 190 -3.62 -14.99 2.21
C ARG A 190 -2.92 -13.76 2.76
N LYS A 191 -1.70 -13.94 3.28
CA LYS A 191 -0.92 -12.86 3.89
C LYS A 191 0.27 -12.43 3.04
N ALA A 192 0.48 -11.13 2.97
CA ALA A 192 1.64 -10.53 2.33
C ALA A 192 2.02 -9.23 3.01
N ILE A 193 3.26 -8.80 2.80
CA ILE A 193 3.76 -7.53 3.32
C ILE A 193 4.37 -6.73 2.18
N SER A 194 4.13 -5.42 2.16
CA SER A 194 4.61 -4.55 1.10
C SER A 194 5.11 -3.22 1.64
N CYS A 195 6.12 -2.68 0.97
CA CYS A 195 6.63 -1.33 1.21
C CYS A 195 6.84 -0.63 -0.13
N HIS A 196 6.47 0.64 -0.18
CA HIS A 196 6.77 1.54 -1.29
C HIS A 196 7.92 2.43 -0.86
N TYR A 197 9.05 2.26 -1.53
CA TYR A 197 10.25 3.06 -1.32
C TYR A 197 10.30 4.19 -2.34
N ALA A 198 10.85 5.32 -1.93
CA ALA A 198 11.12 6.46 -2.80
C ALA A 198 12.52 7.01 -2.51
N ASP A 199 13.15 7.61 -3.53
CA ASP A 199 14.34 8.42 -3.31
C ASP A 199 13.97 9.54 -2.32
N SER A 200 14.79 9.74 -1.29
CA SER A 200 14.51 10.74 -0.25
C SER A 200 14.41 12.16 -0.80
N ASN A 201 14.90 12.43 -2.02
CA ASN A 201 14.83 13.72 -2.71
C ASN A 201 13.63 13.85 -3.66
N CYS A 202 12.78 12.84 -3.81
CA CYS A 202 11.56 12.97 -4.62
C CYS A 202 10.75 14.20 -4.20
N GLU A 203 10.30 14.99 -5.16
CA GLU A 203 9.60 16.24 -4.90
C GLU A 203 8.11 15.97 -4.70
N PHE A 204 7.53 16.61 -3.67
CA PHE A 204 6.10 16.59 -3.46
C PHE A 204 5.42 17.55 -4.44
N ILE A 205 4.36 17.09 -5.09
CA ILE A 205 3.55 17.88 -6.02
C ILE A 205 2.27 18.34 -5.34
N ASP A 206 1.78 19.51 -5.72
CA ASP A 206 0.41 19.89 -5.42
C ASP A 206 -0.53 19.08 -6.31
N VAL A 207 -1.48 18.39 -5.68
CA VAL A 207 -2.46 17.55 -6.36
C VAL A 207 -3.81 18.25 -6.57
N ARG A 208 -3.99 19.48 -6.07
CA ARG A 208 -5.22 20.26 -6.28
C ARG A 208 -5.43 20.57 -7.76
N GLY A 209 -6.68 20.46 -8.23
CA GLY A 209 -7.02 20.61 -9.64
C GLY A 209 -6.49 19.50 -10.56
N THR A 210 -5.97 18.41 -9.99
CA THR A 210 -5.52 17.22 -10.75
C THR A 210 -6.47 16.04 -10.51
N SER A 211 -6.32 14.98 -11.30
CA SER A 211 -7.03 13.71 -11.06
C SER A 211 -6.80 13.09 -9.66
N GLN A 212 -5.75 13.51 -8.94
CA GLN A 212 -5.42 13.03 -7.59
C GLN A 212 -6.05 13.89 -6.47
N GLU A 213 -6.77 14.97 -6.78
CA GLU A 213 -7.29 15.93 -5.81
C GLU A 213 -8.16 15.29 -4.72
N GLN A 214 -9.02 14.35 -5.11
CA GLN A 214 -9.93 13.67 -4.18
C GLN A 214 -9.17 12.94 -3.07
N LEU A 215 -7.98 12.42 -3.34
CA LEU A 215 -7.16 11.74 -2.36
C LEU A 215 -6.65 12.68 -1.28
N ALA A 216 -6.28 13.91 -1.65
CA ALA A 216 -5.88 14.91 -0.68
C ALA A 216 -7.04 15.31 0.23
N VAL A 217 -8.24 15.50 -0.33
CA VAL A 217 -9.46 15.77 0.45
C VAL A 217 -9.77 14.62 1.42
N GLU A 218 -9.74 13.37 0.95
CA GLU A 218 -10.05 12.20 1.78
C GLU A 218 -9.00 11.98 2.90
N LEU A 219 -7.70 12.16 2.60
CA LEU A 219 -6.64 11.96 3.59
C LEU A 219 -6.64 13.07 4.64
N GLU A 220 -6.83 14.33 4.25
CA GLU A 220 -6.92 15.44 5.20
C GLU A 220 -8.16 15.32 6.10
N ALA A 221 -9.31 14.95 5.55
CA ALA A 221 -10.51 14.68 6.34
C ALA A 221 -10.30 13.53 7.35
N THR A 222 -9.49 12.53 6.98
CA THR A 222 -9.12 11.43 7.88
C THR A 222 -8.15 11.92 8.98
N ALA A 223 -7.13 12.70 8.61
CA ALA A 223 -6.17 13.29 9.55
C ALA A 223 -6.86 14.18 10.58
N GLN A 224 -7.80 15.03 10.15
CA GLN A 224 -8.60 15.87 11.04
C GLN A 224 -9.40 15.06 12.07
N LYS A 225 -10.02 13.94 11.67
CA LYS A 225 -10.74 13.04 12.58
C LYS A 225 -9.82 12.38 13.62
N LEU A 226 -8.54 12.25 13.30
CA LEU A 226 -7.49 11.74 14.19
C LEU A 226 -6.81 12.83 15.02
N GLY A 227 -7.29 14.08 14.96
CA GLY A 227 -6.75 15.20 15.75
C GLY A 227 -5.57 15.93 15.11
N LEU A 228 -5.20 15.58 13.87
CA LEU A 228 -4.14 16.24 13.10
C LEU A 228 -4.72 17.43 12.30
N THR A 229 -5.24 18.44 13.01
CA THR A 229 -6.09 19.50 12.44
C THR A 229 -5.34 20.55 11.61
N SER A 230 -4.02 20.66 11.76
CA SER A 230 -3.14 21.59 11.02
C SER A 230 -2.31 20.93 9.92
N THR A 231 -2.49 19.64 9.67
CA THR A 231 -1.65 18.86 8.75
C THR A 231 -2.24 18.86 7.35
N ASN A 232 -1.53 19.43 6.38
CA ASN A 232 -1.89 19.30 4.96
C ASN A 232 -1.52 17.90 4.43
N PHE A 233 -2.04 17.54 3.27
CA PHE A 233 -1.80 16.24 2.62
C PHE A 233 -0.32 15.83 2.53
N ILE A 234 0.59 16.78 2.23
CA ILE A 234 2.02 16.51 2.09
C ILE A 234 2.64 16.18 3.45
N ASP A 235 2.28 16.94 4.50
CA ASP A 235 2.80 16.70 5.84
C ASP A 235 2.37 15.32 6.37
N VAL A 236 1.15 14.85 6.07
CA VAL A 236 0.72 13.48 6.41
C VAL A 236 1.67 12.44 5.80
N TRP A 237 2.05 12.60 4.53
CA TRP A 237 2.99 11.70 3.85
C TRP A 237 4.40 11.77 4.44
N LYS A 238 4.86 12.94 4.84
CA LYS A 238 6.18 13.10 5.47
C LYS A 238 6.23 12.45 6.86
N ILE A 239 5.23 12.72 7.71
CA ILE A 239 5.14 12.21 9.09
C ILE A 239 5.15 10.68 9.12
N LYS A 240 4.40 10.04 8.21
CA LYS A 240 4.32 8.57 8.17
C LYS A 240 5.51 7.90 7.49
N SER A 241 6.37 8.67 6.81
CA SER A 241 7.53 8.16 6.09
C SER A 241 8.74 8.01 7.02
N ARG A 242 9.63 7.07 6.68
CA ARG A 242 10.83 6.81 7.49
C ARG A 242 12.04 6.55 6.60
N LEU A 243 13.13 7.29 6.86
CA LEU A 243 14.43 7.09 6.21
C LEU A 243 14.98 5.70 6.58
N VAL A 244 15.42 4.93 5.58
CA VAL A 244 16.02 3.60 5.80
C VAL A 244 17.50 3.57 5.46
N ARG A 245 17.96 4.32 4.45
CA ARG A 245 19.37 4.37 4.02
C ARG A 245 19.71 5.73 3.39
N GLY A 246 20.97 6.14 3.49
CA GLY A 246 21.48 7.32 2.81
C GLY A 246 21.16 8.64 3.53
N LYS A 247 21.09 9.73 2.76
CA LYS A 247 20.88 11.08 3.29
C LYS A 247 19.39 11.43 3.35
N PRO A 248 18.95 12.19 4.36
CA PRO A 248 17.60 12.74 4.38
C PRO A 248 17.39 13.71 3.22
N GLY A 249 16.15 13.81 2.75
CA GLY A 249 15.77 14.76 1.71
C GLY A 249 14.41 15.41 2.00
N SER A 250 13.64 15.70 0.96
CA SER A 250 12.32 16.35 1.02
C SER A 250 11.35 15.64 1.98
N PHE A 251 11.39 14.31 2.05
CA PHE A 251 10.55 13.50 2.95
C PHE A 251 10.79 13.78 4.43
N GLN A 252 12.01 14.14 4.81
CA GLN A 252 12.38 14.41 6.21
C GLN A 252 12.29 15.89 6.58
N GLN A 253 11.98 16.77 5.62
CA GLN A 253 11.77 18.20 5.85
C GLN A 253 10.32 18.46 6.22
N ILE A 254 9.99 18.28 7.49
CA ILE A 254 8.66 18.55 8.03
C ILE A 254 8.56 20.04 8.38
N SER A 255 7.48 20.70 7.97
CA SER A 255 7.23 22.10 8.33
C SER A 255 7.19 22.23 9.85
N SER A 256 7.90 23.21 10.42
CA SER A 256 8.02 23.43 11.87
C SER A 256 6.73 23.88 12.57
N ARG A 257 5.57 23.68 11.94
CA ARG A 257 4.24 24.14 12.41
C ARG A 257 3.35 23.00 12.95
N LEU A 258 3.91 21.82 13.18
CA LEU A 258 3.25 20.72 13.88
C LEU A 258 3.46 20.83 15.39
#